data_AF-A0A852MJM2-F1
#
_entry.id   AF-A0A852MJM2-F1
#
_cell.length_a   1.000
_cell.length_b   1.000
_cell.length_c   1.000
_cell.angle_alpha   90.00
_cell.angle_beta   90.00
_cell.angle_gamma   90.00
#
_symmetry.space_group_name_H-M   'P 1'
#
loop_
_entity.id
_entity.type
_entity.pdbx_description
1 polymer ?
#
loop_
_entity_poly.entity_id
_entity_poly.type
_entity_poly.pdbx_seq_one_letter_code
_entity_poly.pdbx_strand_id
1 'polypeptide(L)' 'MLNRIIRLQAAVEIVVNKTGDVLGLIAKQNTEMRTAFYQNRLALDYLLAQEGGVCGKF' A
#
# COMPACT_ATOMS: atom_id res chain seq x y z
N MET A 1 8.61 -20.86 36.65
CA MET A 1 8.12 -19.56 36.13
C MET A 1 9.06 -18.96 35.09
N LEU A 2 10.32 -18.67 35.43
CA LEU A 2 11.29 -18.01 34.54
C LEU A 2 11.48 -18.68 33.16
N ASN A 3 11.62 -20.01 33.10
CA ASN A 3 11.78 -20.74 31.83
C ASN A 3 10.58 -20.53 30.87
N ARG A 4 9.34 -20.48 31.41
CA ARG A 4 8.16 -20.20 30.60
C ARG A 4 8.18 -18.78 30.04
N ILE A 5 8.64 -17.81 30.83
CA ILE A 5 8.75 -16.40 30.42
C ILE A 5 9.79 -16.25 29.30
N ILE A 6 10.96 -16.87 29.43
CA ILE A 6 12.03 -16.82 28.41
C ILE A 6 11.53 -17.41 27.08
N ARG A 7 10.83 -18.54 27.12
CA ARG A 7 10.26 -19.17 25.91
C ARG A 7 9.19 -18.31 25.25
N LEU A 8 8.35 -17.65 26.05
CA LEU A 8 7.35 -16.72 25.54
C LEU A 8 8.00 -15.49 24.91
N GLN A 9 9.04 -14.93 25.53
CA GLN A 9 9.76 -13.78 24.99
C GLN A 9 10.38 -14.09 23.63
N ALA A 10 11.05 -15.24 23.49
CA ALA A 10 11.61 -15.68 22.22
C ALA A 10 10.52 -15.86 21.14
N ALA A 11 9.37 -16.43 21.50
CA ALA A 11 8.24 -16.58 20.57
C ALA A 11 7.68 -15.22 20.11
N VAL A 12 7.54 -14.26 21.03
CA VAL A 12 7.09 -12.91 20.71
C VAL A 12 8.08 -12.20 19.79
N GLU A 13 9.38 -12.31 20.06
CA GLU A 13 10.43 -11.69 19.24
C GLU A 13 10.39 -12.20 17.80
N ILE A 14 10.24 -13.52 17.61
CA ILE A 14 10.10 -14.13 16.28
C ILE A 14 8.87 -13.61 15.55
N VAL A 15 7.72 -13.57 16.23
CA VAL A 15 6.45 -13.11 15.63
C VAL A 15 6.54 -11.63 15.26
N VAL A 16 7.07 -10.79 16.14
CA VAL A 16 7.22 -9.34 15.89
C VAL A 16 8.16 -9.09 14.72
N ASN A 17 9.32 -9.75 14.67
CA ASN A 17 10.27 -9.60 13.58
C ASN A 17 9.65 -9.99 12.23
N LYS A 18 9.01 -11.17 12.17
CA LYS A 18 8.38 -11.64 10.93
C LYS A 18 7.20 -10.76 10.50
N THR A 19 6.42 -10.26 11.46
CA THR A 19 5.31 -9.34 11.20
C THR A 19 5.84 -8.01 10.67
N GLY A 20 6.95 -7.51 11.21
CA GLY A 20 7.62 -6.28 10.74
C GLY A 20 8.02 -6.37 9.28
N ASP A 21 8.66 -7.47 8.87
CA ASP A 21 9.04 -7.69 7.46
C ASP A 21 7.83 -7.64 6.52
N VAL A 22 6.75 -8.36 6.88
CA VAL A 22 5.53 -8.43 6.08
C VAL A 22 4.84 -7.06 6.00
N LEU A 23 4.78 -6.33 7.12
CA LEU A 23 4.24 -4.96 7.13
C LEU A 23 5.07 -4.02 6.26
N GLY A 24 6.39 -4.17 6.23
CA GLY A 24 7.26 -3.41 5.32
C GLY A 24 6.93 -3.65 3.84
N LEU A 25 6.73 -4.91 3.47
CA LEU A 25 6.31 -5.27 2.10
C LEU A 25 4.92 -4.68 1.75
N ILE A 26 3.97 -4.79 2.67
CA ILE A 26 2.62 -4.21 2.51
C ILE A 26 2.68 -2.69 2.36
N ALA A 27 3.51 -2.01 3.15
CA ALA A 27 3.67 -0.55 3.07
C ALA A 27 4.25 -0.13 1.71
N LYS A 28 5.26 -0.87 1.21
CA LYS A 28 5.84 -0.63 -0.11
C LYS A 28 4.79 -0.81 -1.21
N GLN A 29 4.07 -1.94 -1.21
CA GLN A 29 3.05 -2.23 -2.22
C GLN A 29 1.89 -1.23 -2.19
N ASN A 30 1.45 -0.81 -1.00
CA ASN A 30 0.45 0.26 -0.88
C ASN A 30 0.95 1.58 -1.46
N THR A 31 2.21 1.93 -1.26
CA THR A 31 2.79 3.16 -1.81
C THR A 31 2.87 3.13 -3.33
N GLU A 32 3.29 2.00 -3.89
CA GLU A 32 3.32 1.79 -5.35
C GLU A 32 1.90 1.86 -5.94
N MET A 33 0.94 1.18 -5.31
CA MET A 33 -0.46 1.19 -5.74
C MET A 33 -1.08 2.59 -5.70
N ARG A 34 -0.87 3.34 -4.62
CA ARG A 34 -1.34 4.74 -4.51
C ARG A 34 -0.72 5.60 -5.59
N THR A 35 0.57 5.46 -5.85
CA THR A 35 1.25 6.20 -6.92
C THR A 35 0.64 5.89 -8.28
N ALA A 36 0.43 4.61 -8.60
CA ALA A 36 -0.20 4.21 -9.86
C ALA A 36 -1.62 4.77 -10.00
N PHE A 37 -2.43 4.73 -8.94
CA PHE A 37 -3.76 5.33 -8.96
C PHE A 37 -3.73 6.85 -9.15
N TYR A 38 -2.79 7.56 -8.51
CA TYR A 38 -2.64 9.00 -8.73
C TYR A 38 -2.24 9.32 -10.17
N GLN A 39 -1.33 8.55 -10.77
CA GLN A 39 -0.95 8.74 -12.17
C GLN A 39 -2.14 8.48 -13.12
N ASN A 40 -2.88 7.40 -12.90
CA ASN A 40 -4.09 7.12 -13.67
C ASN A 40 -5.11 8.25 -13.53
N ARG A 41 -5.30 8.78 -12.31
CA ARG A 41 -6.23 9.88 -12.08
C ARG A 41 -5.83 11.14 -12.85
N LEU A 42 -4.55 11.51 -12.84
CA LEU A 42 -4.05 12.66 -13.60
C LEU A 42 -4.25 12.47 -15.11
N ALA A 43 -3.97 11.27 -15.64
CA ALA A 43 -4.20 10.96 -17.05
C ALA A 43 -5.69 11.03 -17.42
N LEU A 44 -6.56 10.49 -16.56
CA LEU A 44 -8.02 10.57 -16.72
C LEU A 44 -8.51 12.02 -16.68
N ASP A 45 -8.04 12.83 -15.74
CA ASP A 45 -8.43 14.25 -15.62
C ASP A 45 -7.99 15.03 -16.88
N TYR A 46 -6.82 14.74 -17.45
CA TYR A 46 -6.37 15.30 -18.73
C TYR A 46 -7.30 14.92 -19.90
N LEU A 47 -7.60 13.63 -20.06
CA LEU A 47 -8.49 13.15 -21.12
C LEU A 47 -9.89 13.72 -20.99
N LEU A 48 -10.43 13.79 -19.78
CA LEU A 48 -11.75 14.36 -19.54
C LEU A 48 -11.79 15.87 -19.82
N ALA A 49 -10.71 16.61 -19.55
CA ALA A 49 -10.64 18.02 -19.90
C ALA A 49 -10.64 18.25 -21.43
N GLN A 50 -10.08 17.33 -22.20
CA GLN A 50 -10.02 17.43 -23.67
C GLN A 50 -11.27 16.86 -24.37
N GLU A 51 -11.77 15.73 -23.89
CA GLU A 51 -12.74 14.88 -24.60
C GLU A 51 -13.99 14.57 -23.77
N GLY A 52 -14.01 14.95 -22.48
CA GLY A 52 -15.09 14.61 -21.55
C GLY A 52 -16.35 15.47 -21.65
N GLY A 53 -16.32 16.54 -22.46
CA GLY A 53 -17.53 17.28 -22.85
C GLY A 53 -18.34 16.49 -23.88
N VAL A 54 -19.67 16.71 -23.93
CA VAL A 54 -20.47 16.26 -25.08
C VAL A 54 -19.81 16.85 -26.31
N CYS A 55 -19.31 16.00 -27.22
CA CYS A 55 -18.73 16.41 -28.49
C CYS A 55 -19.61 17.48 -29.12
N GLY A 56 -19.23 18.75 -28.93
CA GLY A 56 -19.78 19.86 -29.67
C GLY A 56 -19.23 19.72 -31.07
N LYS A 57 -19.79 18.81 -31.86
CA LYS A 57 -19.72 18.95 -33.31
C LYS A 57 -20.51 20.21 -33.64
N PHE A 58 -19.83 21.36 -33.63
CA PHE A 58 -19.95 22.54 -34.51
C PHE A 58 -18.82 23.51 -34.18
#